data_AF-A0A9Q4KND7-F1
#
_entry.id   AF-A0A9Q4KND7-F1
#
_cell.length_a   1.000
_cell.length_b   1.000
_cell.length_c   1.000
_cell.angle_alpha   90.00
_cell.angle_beta   90.00
_cell.angle_gamma   90.00
#
_symmetry.space_group_name_H-M   'P 1'
#
loop_
_entity.id
_entity.type
_entity.pdbx_description
1 polymer ?
#
loop_
_entity_poly.entity_id
_entity_poly.type
_entity_poly.pdbx_seq_one_letter_code
_entity_poly.pdbx_strand_id
1 'polypeptide(L)'
;MKKVLVAILFIILVLAGVFWIVSSKTTDKIVNEYISGFNMNMPKELDVKHSYTKEAGVLHIVSDINYTKEFLNKEFLNIFDEDFIVRIKVDIQNSVLNLIKGYEASGTMEALSYQDEIKKLFNSTKFLKFTLKGDKNSLHNGKFILNEINFKDDDGKIHVSEFVLNMNFKKNLLKSLTLTQKGSSLNTDEISASYDELFFEYKYDKPFDINEILTHIANSNSNSSIKNLKVKFDDFDFFVANISQEDKINDNNTKKFEFNSILNANGIQIKFNDERLPVDKFGYSITLENIGKSFIDKVLKADFTKLSDDEINKFGLEFLAQNPKISINNFGFNDSDGKTFNLNLKAGLENFDESKLLDILNYAFLNGDLKVSKKYFELFFDDLMTKEEMFKDAIVASGILKDEKDSFVTNFVYDKSKLDIIVNDNVSLMGLFLGFPLSSLEVDEDDFEQSALNLKTLVYDITAFYTSQAKFADEISYMTNVKVDEISNSQAFLKVKGKKCIKISTKDSGILEVSKGDDEDDEICNDFYKLDEAKELIKEYDLRSNLLF
;
A
#
# COMPACT_ATOMS: atom_id res chain seq x y z
N MET A 1 27.92 12.53 5.10
CA MET A 1 26.55 12.53 4.54
C MET A 1 26.34 13.31 3.22
N LYS A 2 26.56 14.63 3.12
CA LYS A 2 26.28 15.43 1.89
C LYS A 2 26.88 14.81 0.60
N LYS A 3 28.14 14.33 0.67
CA LYS A 3 28.86 13.71 -0.46
C LYS A 3 28.28 12.35 -0.89
N VAL A 4 27.77 11.56 0.05
CA VAL A 4 27.11 10.27 -0.23
C VAL A 4 25.73 10.51 -0.84
N LEU A 5 24.99 11.53 -0.38
CA LEU A 5 23.73 11.95 -0.98
C LEU A 5 23.92 12.42 -2.42
N VAL A 6 24.94 13.25 -2.68
CA VAL A 6 25.33 13.63 -4.05
C VAL A 6 25.65 12.40 -4.92
N ALA A 7 26.32 11.38 -4.36
CA ALA A 7 26.63 10.15 -5.06
C ALA A 7 25.39 9.29 -5.40
N ILE A 8 24.37 9.25 -4.53
CA ILE A 8 23.10 8.55 -4.79
C ILE A 8 22.29 9.28 -5.86
N LEU A 9 22.21 10.61 -5.76
CA LEU A 9 21.54 11.47 -6.73
C LEU A 9 22.20 11.39 -8.12
N PHE A 10 23.52 11.20 -8.15
CA PHE A 10 24.26 10.91 -9.36
C PHE A 10 23.76 9.63 -10.05
N ILE A 11 23.51 8.54 -9.31
CA ILE A 11 22.98 7.30 -9.90
C ILE A 11 21.62 7.56 -10.58
N ILE A 12 20.76 8.39 -9.97
CA ILE A 12 19.45 8.76 -10.53
C ILE A 12 19.61 9.53 -11.85
N LEU A 13 20.49 10.54 -11.88
CA LEU A 13 20.81 11.30 -13.10
C LEU A 13 21.39 10.40 -14.20
N VAL A 14 22.18 9.41 -13.82
CA VAL A 14 22.76 8.44 -14.76
C VAL A 14 21.69 7.53 -15.36
N LEU A 15 20.72 7.07 -14.56
CA LEU A 15 19.58 6.30 -15.06
C LEU A 15 18.70 7.13 -16.03
N ALA A 16 18.50 8.42 -15.77
CA ALA A 16 17.86 9.33 -16.73
C ALA A 16 18.69 9.50 -18.02
N GLY A 17 20.01 9.61 -17.88
CA GLY A 17 20.97 9.60 -19.00
C GLY A 17 20.83 8.39 -19.92
N VAL A 18 20.70 7.21 -19.32
CA VAL A 18 20.51 5.93 -20.04
C VAL A 18 19.23 5.97 -20.87
N PHE A 19 18.14 6.49 -20.31
CA PHE A 19 16.87 6.64 -21.00
C PHE A 19 16.99 7.54 -22.25
N TRP A 20 17.65 8.70 -22.15
CA TRP A 20 17.81 9.60 -23.30
C TRP A 20 18.67 9.00 -24.43
N ILE A 21 19.71 8.23 -24.07
CA ILE A 21 20.53 7.51 -25.05
C ILE A 21 19.70 6.47 -25.82
N VAL A 22 18.80 5.76 -25.13
CA VAL A 22 17.93 4.76 -25.77
C VAL A 22 16.90 5.42 -26.68
N SER A 23 16.31 6.54 -26.24
CA SER A 23 15.24 7.21 -26.97
C SER A 23 15.71 7.96 -28.24
N SER A 24 17.01 8.20 -28.41
CA SER A 24 17.57 9.01 -29.52
C SER A 24 17.70 8.30 -30.88
N LYS A 25 16.80 7.36 -31.23
CA LYS A 25 16.66 6.64 -32.53
C LYS A 25 17.85 6.80 -33.51
N THR A 26 18.81 5.88 -33.48
CA THR A 26 19.96 5.91 -34.40
C THR A 26 19.62 5.24 -35.74
N THR A 27 19.24 6.03 -36.75
CA THR A 27 19.11 5.58 -38.15
C THR A 27 20.07 6.34 -39.09
N ASP A 28 20.25 5.85 -40.33
CA ASP A 28 21.34 6.16 -41.29
C ASP A 28 21.66 7.66 -41.60
N LYS A 29 20.94 8.64 -41.04
CA LYS A 29 21.29 10.09 -41.03
C LYS A 29 21.88 10.50 -39.67
N ILE A 30 22.95 9.78 -39.31
CA ILE A 30 23.31 9.38 -37.96
C ILE A 30 23.56 10.52 -36.95
N VAL A 31 24.13 11.65 -37.34
CA VAL A 31 24.49 12.71 -36.38
C VAL A 31 23.29 13.61 -36.06
N ASN A 32 22.61 14.13 -37.07
CA ASN A 32 21.53 15.11 -36.86
C ASN A 32 20.30 14.45 -36.21
N GLU A 33 20.00 13.20 -36.54
CA GLU A 33 18.89 12.46 -35.91
C GLU A 33 19.22 12.08 -34.45
N TYR A 34 20.46 11.66 -34.17
CA TYR A 34 20.90 11.43 -32.78
C TYR A 34 20.80 12.72 -31.96
N ILE A 35 21.38 13.83 -32.44
CA ILE A 35 21.34 15.12 -31.75
C ILE A 35 19.91 15.62 -31.58
N SER A 36 19.07 15.53 -32.62
CA SER A 36 17.67 15.93 -32.55
C SER A 36 16.88 15.08 -31.58
N GLY A 37 17.02 13.76 -31.62
CA GLY A 37 16.32 12.84 -30.72
C GLY A 37 16.79 12.98 -29.27
N PHE A 38 18.09 13.23 -29.07
CA PHE A 38 18.65 13.50 -27.75
C PHE A 38 18.07 14.79 -27.16
N ASN A 39 18.07 15.89 -27.93
CA ASN A 39 17.56 17.18 -27.48
C ASN A 39 16.03 17.22 -27.31
N MET A 40 15.27 16.45 -28.11
CA MET A 40 13.80 16.38 -27.97
C MET A 40 13.35 15.74 -26.66
N ASN A 41 14.14 14.83 -26.10
CA ASN A 41 13.77 14.07 -24.91
C ASN A 41 14.36 14.64 -23.61
N MET A 42 15.25 15.63 -23.71
CA MET A 42 15.87 16.34 -22.59
C MET A 42 14.96 17.45 -22.03
N PRO A 43 14.99 17.70 -20.70
CA PRO A 43 14.45 18.93 -20.13
C PRO A 43 15.02 20.17 -20.84
N LYS A 44 14.16 21.15 -21.12
CA LYS A 44 14.55 22.36 -21.88
C LYS A 44 15.51 23.27 -21.10
N GLU A 45 15.57 23.08 -19.80
CA GLU A 45 16.40 23.81 -18.85
C GLU A 45 17.87 23.36 -18.87
N LEU A 46 18.19 22.23 -19.52
CA LEU A 46 19.54 21.70 -19.61
C LEU A 46 20.26 22.22 -20.86
N ASP A 47 21.48 22.74 -20.68
CA ASP A 47 22.36 23.12 -21.80
C ASP A 47 23.13 21.89 -22.27
N VAL A 48 23.08 21.60 -23.58
CA VAL A 48 23.75 20.45 -24.18
C VAL A 48 24.61 20.90 -25.34
N LYS A 49 25.91 20.58 -25.26
CA LYS A 49 26.89 20.86 -26.34
C LYS A 49 27.31 19.58 -27.02
N HIS A 50 27.12 19.53 -28.33
CA HIS A 50 27.50 18.38 -29.14
C HIS A 50 28.74 18.68 -29.99
N SER A 51 29.59 17.67 -30.15
CA SER A 51 30.64 17.65 -31.16
C SER A 51 30.75 16.24 -31.76
N TYR A 52 31.26 16.13 -32.98
CA TYR A 52 31.45 14.84 -33.62
C TYR A 52 32.64 14.84 -34.57
N THR A 53 33.29 13.69 -34.69
CA THR A 53 34.36 13.43 -35.66
C THR A 53 34.15 12.08 -36.32
N LYS A 54 34.69 11.90 -37.52
CA LYS A 54 34.63 10.62 -38.25
C LYS A 54 36.04 10.17 -38.59
N GLU A 55 36.48 9.06 -38.00
CA GLU A 55 37.84 8.53 -38.14
C GLU A 55 37.77 7.03 -38.44
N ALA A 56 38.51 6.58 -39.47
CA ALA A 56 38.61 5.15 -39.83
C ALA A 56 37.27 4.39 -39.96
N GLY A 57 36.18 5.05 -40.38
CA GLY A 57 34.85 4.44 -40.49
C GLY A 57 34.06 4.37 -39.19
N VAL A 58 34.59 4.90 -38.09
CA VAL A 58 33.89 5.10 -36.82
C VAL A 58 33.44 6.55 -36.73
N LEU A 59 32.19 6.76 -36.31
CA LEU A 59 31.67 8.07 -35.97
C LEU A 59 31.75 8.25 -34.45
N HIS A 60 32.49 9.24 -34.01
CA HIS A 60 32.64 9.62 -32.61
C HIS A 60 31.72 10.80 -32.34
N ILE A 61 30.82 10.68 -31.38
CA ILE A 61 29.92 11.74 -30.92
C ILE A 61 30.23 12.03 -29.45
N VAL A 62 30.34 13.31 -29.11
CA VAL A 62 30.52 13.77 -27.73
C VAL A 62 29.40 14.75 -27.41
N SER A 63 28.64 14.45 -26.35
CA SER A 63 27.58 15.31 -25.82
C SER A 63 27.92 15.70 -24.38
N ASP A 64 28.13 16.98 -24.11
CA ASP A 64 28.31 17.52 -22.76
C ASP A 64 26.97 18.07 -22.28
N ILE A 65 26.42 17.46 -21.24
CA ILE A 65 25.18 17.89 -20.58
C ILE A 65 25.55 18.72 -19.37
N ASN A 66 25.07 19.95 -19.29
CA ASN A 66 25.19 20.78 -18.10
C ASN A 66 23.88 20.74 -17.29
N TYR A 67 23.92 20.08 -16.13
CA TYR A 67 22.88 20.20 -15.12
C TYR A 67 23.17 21.44 -14.29
N THR A 68 22.37 22.48 -14.50
CA THR A 68 22.53 23.73 -13.75
C THR A 68 22.27 23.49 -12.27
N LYS A 69 23.00 24.20 -11.41
CA LYS A 69 22.78 24.18 -9.96
C LYS A 69 21.32 24.45 -9.61
N GLU A 70 20.67 25.39 -10.30
CA GLU A 70 19.26 25.74 -10.07
C GLU A 70 18.32 24.57 -10.37
N PHE A 71 18.51 23.88 -11.50
CA PHE A 71 17.77 22.67 -11.83
C PHE A 71 17.99 21.58 -10.77
N LEU A 72 19.24 21.29 -10.44
CA LEU A 72 19.59 20.25 -9.46
C LEU A 72 19.01 20.55 -8.07
N ASN A 73 19.04 21.80 -7.64
CA ASN A 73 18.58 22.18 -6.33
C ASN A 73 17.06 22.22 -6.21
N LYS A 74 16.36 22.52 -7.31
CA LYS A 74 14.91 22.37 -7.42
C LYS A 74 14.49 20.90 -7.27
N GLU A 75 15.18 19.99 -7.95
CA GLU A 75 14.82 18.57 -7.97
C GLU A 75 15.38 17.79 -6.76
N PHE A 76 16.48 18.24 -6.15
CA PHE A 76 17.24 17.48 -5.15
C PHE A 76 17.62 18.29 -3.89
N LEU A 77 16.69 19.11 -3.38
CA LEU A 77 16.71 19.68 -2.02
C LEU A 77 17.93 20.57 -1.69
N ASN A 78 18.35 21.45 -2.60
CA ASN A 78 19.42 22.44 -2.35
C ASN A 78 20.80 21.87 -1.95
N ILE A 79 21.16 20.67 -2.43
CA ILE A 79 22.41 19.99 -2.04
C ILE A 79 23.60 20.40 -2.92
N PHE A 80 23.38 20.90 -4.13
CA PHE A 80 24.44 21.19 -5.10
C PHE A 80 24.94 22.62 -4.96
N ASP A 81 26.27 22.76 -4.89
CA ASP A 81 26.94 24.05 -4.70
C ASP A 81 27.36 24.69 -6.05
N GLU A 82 27.51 23.88 -7.10
CA GLU A 82 27.92 24.26 -8.46
C GLU A 82 27.21 23.42 -9.53
N ASP A 83 27.38 23.80 -10.80
CA ASP A 83 26.86 23.10 -11.97
C ASP A 83 27.53 21.72 -12.13
N PHE A 84 26.74 20.73 -12.54
CA PHE A 84 27.20 19.37 -12.74
C PHE A 84 27.24 19.02 -14.22
N ILE A 85 28.44 18.74 -14.75
CA ILE A 85 28.63 18.47 -16.18
C ILE A 85 28.95 16.99 -16.41
N VAL A 86 28.15 16.33 -17.26
CA VAL A 86 28.35 14.94 -17.70
C VAL A 86 28.65 14.91 -19.19
N ARG A 87 29.73 14.23 -19.55
CA ARG A 87 30.11 13.95 -20.93
C ARG A 87 29.68 12.55 -21.33
N ILE A 88 28.90 12.44 -22.38
CA ILE A 88 28.55 11.20 -23.06
C ILE A 88 29.42 11.07 -24.31
N LYS A 89 30.20 9.99 -24.40
CA LYS A 89 30.96 9.64 -25.60
C LYS A 89 30.30 8.43 -26.26
N VAL A 90 30.03 8.53 -27.56
CA VAL A 90 29.40 7.47 -28.35
C VAL A 90 30.25 7.20 -29.58
N ASP A 91 30.65 5.95 -29.74
CA ASP A 91 31.35 5.44 -30.90
C ASP A 91 30.39 4.56 -31.70
N ILE A 92 30.05 4.98 -32.92
CA ILE A 92 29.18 4.25 -33.82
C ILE A 92 30.05 3.65 -34.93
N GLN A 93 30.20 2.33 -34.93
CA GLN A 93 30.95 1.64 -35.97
C GLN A 93 30.10 1.57 -37.23
N ASN A 94 30.55 2.21 -38.32
CA ASN A 94 29.92 2.15 -39.64
C ASN A 94 30.76 1.30 -40.60
N SER A 95 30.57 -0.02 -40.60
CA SER A 95 31.14 -0.88 -41.63
C SER A 95 30.26 -0.88 -42.88
N VAL A 96 30.87 -1.00 -44.06
CA VAL A 96 30.15 -1.18 -45.35
C VAL A 96 29.27 -2.46 -45.33
N LEU A 97 29.55 -3.39 -44.41
CA LEU A 97 28.73 -4.59 -44.15
C LEU A 97 27.51 -4.32 -43.25
N ASN A 98 27.37 -3.14 -42.66
CA ASN A 98 26.25 -2.79 -41.75
C ASN A 98 24.91 -2.63 -42.46
N LEU A 99 24.90 -2.48 -43.79
CA LEU A 99 23.68 -2.58 -44.60
C LEU A 99 23.02 -3.97 -44.48
N ILE A 100 23.77 -4.99 -44.06
CA ILE A 100 23.31 -6.39 -43.94
C ILE A 100 23.29 -6.86 -42.47
N LYS A 101 24.19 -6.33 -41.61
CA LYS A 101 24.38 -6.82 -40.22
C LYS A 101 23.86 -5.89 -39.11
N GLY A 102 23.45 -4.66 -39.44
CA GLY A 102 23.02 -3.66 -38.46
C GLY A 102 24.17 -2.82 -37.89
N TYR A 103 23.89 -1.97 -36.89
CA TYR A 103 24.86 -1.11 -36.21
C TYR A 103 25.16 -1.59 -34.78
N GLU A 104 26.37 -1.32 -34.33
CA GLU A 104 26.79 -1.44 -32.94
C GLU A 104 27.35 -0.07 -32.51
N ALA A 105 26.74 0.50 -31.48
CA ALA A 105 27.21 1.72 -30.84
C ALA A 105 27.70 1.37 -29.44
N SER A 106 28.87 1.82 -29.07
CA SER A 106 29.39 1.70 -27.70
C SER A 106 29.69 3.08 -27.16
N GLY A 107 29.69 3.21 -25.84
CA GLY A 107 29.96 4.51 -25.26
C GLY A 107 30.20 4.48 -23.78
N THR A 108 30.54 5.66 -23.26
CA THR A 108 30.82 5.88 -21.85
C THR A 108 30.21 7.19 -21.40
N MET A 109 29.78 7.24 -20.14
CA MET A 109 29.52 8.50 -19.45
C MET A 109 30.69 8.83 -18.53
N GLU A 110 31.07 10.10 -18.53
CA GLU A 110 32.20 10.64 -17.79
C GLU A 110 31.79 11.92 -17.07
N ALA A 111 32.21 12.07 -15.80
CA ALA A 111 31.97 13.30 -15.06
C ALA A 111 33.05 14.33 -15.42
N LEU A 112 32.63 15.54 -15.78
CA LEU A 112 33.54 16.68 -15.99
C LEU A 112 33.59 17.60 -14.75
N SER A 113 32.49 17.69 -14.00
CA SER A 113 32.46 18.30 -12.66
C SER A 113 32.70 17.25 -11.57
N TYR A 114 33.12 17.67 -10.37
CA TYR A 114 33.37 16.79 -9.21
C TYR A 114 34.27 15.58 -9.50
N GLN A 115 35.29 15.74 -10.36
CA GLN A 115 36.09 14.62 -10.85
C GLN A 115 36.80 13.86 -9.73
N ASP A 116 37.26 14.55 -8.70
CA ASP A 116 37.97 13.92 -7.59
C ASP A 116 37.04 13.12 -6.69
N GLU A 117 35.83 13.62 -6.43
CA GLU A 117 34.76 12.89 -5.74
C GLU A 117 34.33 11.66 -6.53
N ILE A 118 34.12 11.80 -7.85
CA ILE A 118 33.73 10.68 -8.71
C ILE A 118 34.84 9.64 -8.81
N LYS A 119 36.12 10.05 -8.91
CA LYS A 119 37.25 9.11 -8.84
C LYS A 119 37.31 8.40 -7.49
N LYS A 120 37.02 9.08 -6.38
CA LYS A 120 36.97 8.43 -5.06
C LYS A 120 35.85 7.39 -4.95
N LEU A 121 34.74 7.59 -5.67
CA LEU A 121 33.60 6.68 -5.64
C LEU A 121 33.78 5.50 -6.61
N PHE A 122 34.06 5.79 -7.89
CA PHE A 122 34.05 4.81 -8.98
C PHE A 122 35.46 4.37 -9.41
N ASN A 123 36.52 4.85 -8.73
CA ASN A 123 37.92 4.68 -9.12
C ASN A 123 38.26 5.17 -10.55
N SER A 124 37.38 6.02 -11.10
CA SER A 124 37.42 6.49 -12.50
C SER A 124 36.47 7.67 -12.66
N THR A 125 36.80 8.63 -13.54
CA THR A 125 35.83 9.67 -13.97
C THR A 125 34.78 9.11 -14.92
N LYS A 126 35.09 8.01 -15.61
CA LYS A 126 34.17 7.23 -16.44
C LYS A 126 33.48 6.21 -15.56
N PHE A 127 32.20 6.42 -15.30
CA PHE A 127 31.45 5.66 -14.30
C PHE A 127 30.43 4.72 -14.95
N LEU A 128 30.02 4.96 -16.19
CA LEU A 128 29.10 4.10 -16.93
C LEU A 128 29.65 3.75 -18.30
N LYS A 129 29.45 2.50 -18.70
CA LYS A 129 29.68 1.99 -20.05
C LYS A 129 28.39 1.48 -20.64
N PHE A 130 28.20 1.61 -21.94
CA PHE A 130 27.05 1.05 -22.62
C PHE A 130 27.36 0.50 -24.00
N THR A 131 26.46 -0.36 -24.47
CA THR A 131 26.46 -0.90 -25.82
C THR A 131 25.03 -0.99 -26.33
N LEU A 132 24.79 -0.46 -27.51
CA LEU A 132 23.52 -0.53 -28.22
C LEU A 132 23.73 -1.32 -29.51
N LYS A 133 22.79 -2.21 -29.81
CA LYS A 133 22.77 -3.00 -31.03
C LYS A 133 21.43 -2.84 -31.70
N GLY A 134 21.46 -2.60 -33.00
CA GLY A 134 20.25 -2.45 -33.80
C GLY A 134 20.53 -2.68 -35.27
N ASP A 135 19.52 -2.44 -36.10
CA ASP A 135 19.63 -2.39 -37.54
C ASP A 135 19.27 -1.00 -38.07
N LYS A 136 19.21 -0.87 -39.40
CA LYS A 136 18.91 0.39 -40.10
C LYS A 136 17.64 1.10 -39.58
N ASN A 137 16.67 0.36 -39.05
CA ASN A 137 15.35 0.91 -38.70
C ASN A 137 14.99 0.69 -37.23
N SER A 138 15.75 -0.12 -36.49
CA SER A 138 15.38 -0.48 -35.14
C SER A 138 16.52 -0.81 -34.19
N LEU A 139 16.43 -0.30 -32.97
CA LEU A 139 17.17 -0.79 -31.81
C LEU A 139 16.64 -2.18 -31.43
N HIS A 140 17.56 -3.09 -31.12
CA HIS A 140 17.28 -4.46 -30.68
C HIS A 140 17.68 -4.69 -29.22
N ASN A 141 18.86 -4.21 -28.82
CA ASN A 141 19.40 -4.46 -27.49
C ASN A 141 20.17 -3.23 -26.98
N GLY A 142 20.03 -2.95 -25.69
CA GLY A 142 20.87 -2.03 -24.95
C GLY A 142 21.45 -2.72 -23.72
N LYS A 143 22.74 -2.56 -23.46
CA LYS A 143 23.40 -3.02 -22.25
C LYS A 143 24.11 -1.83 -21.60
N PHE A 144 23.81 -1.57 -20.34
CA PHE A 144 24.39 -0.50 -19.54
C PHE A 144 25.04 -1.12 -18.31
N ILE A 145 26.26 -0.70 -18.02
CA ILE A 145 27.05 -1.16 -16.89
C ILE A 145 27.50 0.08 -16.12
N LEU A 146 26.93 0.29 -14.95
CA LEU A 146 27.47 1.25 -13.98
C LEU A 146 28.58 0.53 -13.21
N ASN A 147 29.76 1.14 -13.17
CA ASN A 147 30.93 0.57 -12.50
C ASN A 147 30.65 0.40 -11.00
N GLU A 148 31.42 -0.49 -10.37
CA GLU A 148 31.42 -0.64 -8.92
C GLU A 148 31.74 0.69 -8.20
N ILE A 149 31.10 0.89 -7.06
CA ILE A 149 31.38 1.97 -6.13
C ILE A 149 32.15 1.37 -4.96
N ASN A 150 33.32 1.94 -4.68
CA ASN A 150 34.17 1.54 -3.57
C ASN A 150 34.58 2.79 -2.81
N PHE A 151 33.79 3.13 -1.79
CA PHE A 151 34.02 4.31 -0.97
C PHE A 151 34.38 3.90 0.45
N LYS A 152 35.38 4.57 1.02
CA LYS A 152 35.74 4.44 2.42
C LYS A 152 36.26 5.77 2.93
N ASP A 153 35.73 6.21 4.06
CA ASP A 153 36.26 7.31 4.86
C ASP A 153 36.27 6.90 6.34
N ASP A 154 36.43 7.89 7.23
CA ASP A 154 36.44 7.67 8.67
C ASP A 154 35.03 7.33 9.21
N ASP A 155 33.97 7.71 8.50
CA ASP A 155 32.57 7.53 8.90
C ASP A 155 31.99 6.19 8.42
N GLY A 156 32.64 5.51 7.46
CA GLY A 156 32.23 4.18 7.03
C GLY A 156 32.78 3.70 5.69
N LYS A 157 32.24 2.57 5.24
CA LYS A 157 32.56 1.89 3.98
C LYS A 157 31.29 1.58 3.20
N ILE A 158 31.28 1.97 1.94
CA ILE A 158 30.26 1.62 0.96
C ILE A 158 30.93 0.81 -0.15
N HIS A 159 30.39 -0.37 -0.42
CA HIS A 159 30.72 -1.17 -1.59
C HIS A 159 29.43 -1.47 -2.35
N VAL A 160 29.34 -1.01 -3.58
CA VAL A 160 28.24 -1.32 -4.48
C VAL A 160 28.84 -2.00 -5.70
N SER A 161 28.51 -3.26 -5.94
CA SER A 161 29.01 -3.96 -7.12
C SER A 161 28.46 -3.37 -8.41
N GLU A 162 29.09 -3.75 -9.53
CA GLU A 162 28.63 -3.37 -10.86
C GLU A 162 27.14 -3.65 -11.04
N PHE A 163 26.44 -2.63 -11.52
CA PHE A 163 25.03 -2.72 -11.84
C PHE A 163 24.88 -2.87 -13.35
N VAL A 164 24.20 -3.94 -13.77
CA VAL A 164 24.04 -4.29 -15.18
C VAL A 164 22.57 -4.23 -15.56
N LEU A 165 22.22 -3.31 -16.44
CA LEU A 165 20.90 -3.18 -17.05
C LEU A 165 20.97 -3.66 -18.50
N ASN A 166 20.19 -4.68 -18.83
CA ASN A 166 19.96 -5.14 -20.19
C ASN A 166 18.54 -4.74 -20.60
N MET A 167 18.38 -4.23 -21.81
CA MET A 167 17.10 -3.81 -22.38
C MET A 167 16.96 -4.44 -23.75
N ASN A 168 15.82 -5.06 -24.01
CA ASN A 168 15.51 -5.69 -25.29
C ASN A 168 14.35 -4.95 -25.95
N PHE A 169 14.50 -4.68 -27.23
CA PHE A 169 13.60 -3.88 -28.03
C PHE A 169 13.11 -4.66 -29.25
N LYS A 170 11.91 -4.34 -29.72
CA LYS A 170 11.35 -4.83 -30.98
C LYS A 170 10.74 -3.65 -31.71
N LYS A 171 11.30 -3.31 -32.88
CA LYS A 171 10.89 -2.12 -33.66
C LYS A 171 10.97 -0.82 -32.82
N ASN A 172 12.04 -0.63 -32.06
CA ASN A 172 12.26 0.49 -31.13
C ASN A 172 11.34 0.56 -29.90
N LEU A 173 10.44 -0.41 -29.73
CA LEU A 173 9.59 -0.49 -28.55
C LEU A 173 10.19 -1.47 -27.54
N LEU A 174 10.21 -1.11 -26.26
CA LEU A 174 10.76 -1.90 -25.17
C LEU A 174 9.93 -3.19 -24.99
N LYS A 175 10.59 -4.34 -25.09
CA LYS A 175 9.98 -5.66 -24.90
C LYS A 175 10.29 -6.24 -23.53
N SER A 176 11.51 -6.04 -23.04
CA SER A 176 11.89 -6.40 -21.68
C SER A 176 13.09 -5.62 -21.19
N LEU A 177 13.25 -5.57 -19.87
CA LEU A 177 14.46 -5.11 -19.21
C LEU A 177 14.84 -6.12 -18.11
N THR A 178 16.14 -6.25 -17.87
CA THR A 178 16.70 -7.08 -16.81
C THR A 178 17.82 -6.32 -16.13
N LEU A 179 17.72 -6.19 -14.83
CA LEU A 179 18.65 -5.53 -13.95
C LEU A 179 19.25 -6.60 -13.03
N THR A 180 20.59 -6.65 -12.98
CA THR A 180 21.32 -7.56 -12.10
C THR A 180 22.44 -6.83 -11.38
N GLN A 181 22.64 -7.16 -10.11
CA GLN A 181 23.73 -6.63 -9.30
C GLN A 181 24.24 -7.68 -8.32
N LYS A 182 25.57 -7.84 -8.26
CA LYS A 182 26.24 -8.89 -7.49
C LYS A 182 26.70 -8.38 -6.12
N GLY A 183 25.76 -8.29 -5.21
CA GLY A 183 26.03 -8.01 -3.81
C GLY A 183 26.51 -6.59 -3.54
N SER A 184 26.08 -6.01 -2.44
CA SER A 184 26.50 -4.67 -2.02
C SER A 184 26.45 -4.59 -0.51
N SER A 185 27.20 -3.65 0.04
CA SER A 185 27.26 -3.44 1.49
C SER A 185 27.48 -1.97 1.82
N LEU A 186 26.82 -1.53 2.89
CA LEU A 186 27.02 -0.30 3.61
C LEU A 186 27.43 -0.70 5.02
N ASN A 187 28.54 -0.19 5.53
CA ASN A 187 28.95 -0.38 6.91
C ASN A 187 29.41 0.97 7.46
N THR A 188 28.72 1.45 8.48
CA THR A 188 29.06 2.64 9.26
C THR A 188 29.07 2.23 10.73
N ASP A 189 29.41 3.16 11.63
CA ASP A 189 29.36 2.90 13.07
C ASP A 189 27.91 2.67 13.57
N GLU A 190 26.91 3.26 12.92
CA GLU A 190 25.49 3.19 13.33
C GLU A 190 24.71 2.09 12.61
N ILE A 191 24.96 1.90 11.31
CA ILE A 191 24.22 0.97 10.46
C ILE A 191 25.16 0.10 9.61
N SER A 192 24.82 -1.18 9.53
CA SER A 192 25.34 -2.10 8.53
C SER A 192 24.19 -2.70 7.72
N ALA A 193 24.34 -2.73 6.39
CA ALA A 193 23.38 -3.33 5.49
C ALA A 193 24.11 -4.04 4.36
N SER A 194 23.64 -5.20 3.94
CA SER A 194 24.21 -5.90 2.79
C SER A 194 23.22 -6.85 2.12
N TYR A 195 23.48 -7.20 0.87
CA TYR A 195 22.84 -8.32 0.17
C TYR A 195 23.88 -9.01 -0.72
N ASP A 196 23.61 -10.24 -1.12
CA ASP A 196 24.50 -11.04 -1.98
C ASP A 196 24.16 -10.89 -3.46
N GLU A 197 22.87 -10.76 -3.79
CA GLU A 197 22.41 -10.67 -5.17
C GLU A 197 21.08 -9.93 -5.24
N LEU A 198 20.96 -9.06 -6.24
CA LEU A 198 19.74 -8.38 -6.60
C LEU A 198 19.43 -8.63 -8.07
N PHE A 199 18.20 -9.05 -8.35
CA PHE A 199 17.70 -9.35 -9.69
C PHE A 199 16.33 -8.71 -9.86
N PHE A 200 16.10 -8.07 -11.00
CA PHE A 200 14.81 -7.57 -11.42
C PHE A 200 14.65 -7.78 -12.92
N GLU A 201 13.55 -8.38 -13.32
CA GLU A 201 13.17 -8.56 -14.72
C GLU A 201 11.76 -8.03 -14.92
N TYR A 202 11.57 -7.28 -16.00
CA TYR A 202 10.26 -6.80 -16.42
C TYR A 202 10.06 -7.12 -17.90
N LYS A 203 8.95 -7.78 -18.24
CA LYS A 203 8.61 -8.25 -19.59
C LYS A 203 7.24 -7.75 -19.98
N TYR A 204 7.15 -7.00 -21.06
CA TYR A 204 5.87 -6.59 -21.65
C TYR A 204 5.35 -7.67 -22.59
N ASP A 205 4.04 -7.95 -22.58
CA ASP A 205 3.43 -8.91 -23.52
C ASP A 205 3.53 -8.41 -24.96
N LYS A 206 3.25 -7.12 -25.16
CA LYS A 206 3.45 -6.39 -26.42
C LYS A 206 4.54 -5.34 -26.20
N PRO A 207 5.47 -5.13 -27.16
CA PRO A 207 6.45 -4.07 -27.06
C PRO A 207 5.80 -2.71 -26.76
N PHE A 208 6.39 -1.96 -25.84
CA PHE A 208 5.84 -0.75 -25.24
C PHE A 208 6.74 0.46 -25.50
N ASP A 209 6.17 1.65 -25.69
CA ASP A 209 6.99 2.86 -25.89
C ASP A 209 7.57 3.29 -24.54
N ILE A 210 8.89 3.31 -24.43
CA ILE A 210 9.57 3.66 -23.17
C ILE A 210 9.22 5.08 -22.72
N ASN A 211 8.89 5.99 -23.64
CA ASN A 211 8.49 7.36 -23.32
C ASN A 211 7.11 7.43 -22.64
N GLU A 212 6.33 6.36 -22.70
CA GLU A 212 5.00 6.30 -22.10
C GLU A 212 5.00 5.64 -20.71
N ILE A 213 6.16 5.15 -20.22
CA ILE A 213 6.24 4.31 -19.00
C ILE A 213 5.77 5.02 -17.73
N LEU A 214 5.86 6.35 -17.67
CA LEU A 214 5.37 7.15 -16.54
C LEU A 214 3.89 7.53 -16.67
N THR A 215 3.26 7.22 -17.81
CA THR A 215 1.94 7.76 -18.16
C THR A 215 0.91 6.71 -18.53
N HIS A 216 1.34 5.49 -18.83
CA HIS A 216 0.49 4.37 -19.22
C HIS A 216 1.02 3.07 -18.64
N ILE A 217 0.10 2.18 -18.30
CA ILE A 217 0.41 0.81 -17.89
C ILE A 217 0.06 -0.15 -19.04
N ALA A 218 0.95 -1.11 -19.29
CA ALA A 218 0.75 -2.14 -20.30
C ALA A 218 0.85 -3.54 -19.69
N ASN A 219 0.29 -4.53 -20.39
CA ASN A 219 0.38 -5.94 -19.99
C ASN A 219 1.83 -6.35 -19.81
N SER A 220 2.11 -6.85 -18.63
CA SER A 220 3.47 -7.16 -18.23
C SER A 220 3.53 -8.21 -17.14
N ASN A 221 4.70 -8.82 -17.03
CA ASN A 221 5.09 -9.65 -15.91
C ASN A 221 6.43 -9.14 -15.39
N SER A 222 6.58 -9.07 -14.07
CA SER A 222 7.85 -8.78 -13.43
C SER A 222 8.21 -9.84 -12.42
N ASN A 223 9.50 -10.16 -12.38
CA ASN A 223 10.09 -11.06 -11.40
C ASN A 223 11.23 -10.34 -10.73
N SER A 224 11.23 -10.30 -9.41
CA SER A 224 12.31 -9.69 -8.64
C SER A 224 12.76 -10.62 -7.52
N SER A 225 14.04 -10.55 -7.17
CA SER A 225 14.57 -11.29 -6.05
C SER A 225 15.76 -10.61 -5.39
N ILE A 226 15.85 -10.76 -4.08
CA ILE A 226 16.99 -10.34 -3.27
C ILE A 226 17.47 -11.56 -2.48
N LYS A 227 18.77 -11.83 -2.56
CA LYS A 227 19.42 -12.92 -1.84
C LYS A 227 20.19 -12.39 -0.64
N ASN A 228 19.97 -13.01 0.52
CA ASN A 228 20.67 -12.79 1.77
C ASN A 228 20.75 -11.31 2.18
N LEU A 229 19.60 -10.63 2.25
CA LEU A 229 19.54 -9.27 2.77
C LEU A 229 19.79 -9.28 4.28
N LYS A 230 20.73 -8.45 4.73
CA LYS A 230 21.09 -8.22 6.13
C LYS A 230 21.01 -6.74 6.43
N VAL A 231 20.40 -6.36 7.53
CA VAL A 231 20.36 -5.00 8.05
C VAL A 231 20.55 -5.07 9.55
N LYS A 232 21.48 -4.29 10.08
CA LYS A 232 21.71 -4.17 11.52
C LYS A 232 21.96 -2.72 11.88
N PHE A 233 21.25 -2.23 12.88
CA PHE A 233 21.44 -0.92 13.49
C PHE A 233 21.08 -1.03 14.97
N ASP A 234 21.85 -0.40 15.85
CA ASP A 234 21.67 -0.53 17.30
C ASP A 234 21.47 -2.00 17.75
N ASP A 235 20.39 -2.27 18.49
CA ASP A 235 19.99 -3.59 18.98
C ASP A 235 19.09 -4.36 18.00
N PHE A 236 18.88 -3.83 16.80
CA PHE A 236 18.09 -4.47 15.74
C PHE A 236 18.99 -5.23 14.77
N ASP A 237 18.67 -6.50 14.52
CA ASP A 237 19.31 -7.34 13.51
C ASP A 237 18.22 -8.00 12.65
N PHE A 238 18.29 -7.79 11.34
CA PHE A 238 17.37 -8.34 10.36
C PHE A 238 18.15 -9.09 9.30
N PHE A 239 17.78 -10.35 9.10
CA PHE A 239 18.25 -11.17 8.01
C PHE A 239 17.09 -11.83 7.29
N VAL A 240 17.17 -11.92 5.97
CA VAL A 240 16.29 -12.75 5.15
C VAL A 240 17.08 -13.38 4.03
N ALA A 241 17.02 -14.71 3.97
CA ALA A 241 17.84 -15.49 3.05
C ALA A 241 17.42 -15.32 1.59
N ASN A 242 16.11 -15.32 1.33
CA ASN A 242 15.60 -15.12 -0.03
C ASN A 242 14.27 -14.36 0.03
N ILE A 243 14.20 -13.25 -0.71
CA ILE A 243 12.95 -12.58 -1.08
C ILE A 243 12.76 -12.80 -2.57
N SER A 244 11.55 -13.19 -2.95
CA SER A 244 11.12 -13.26 -4.35
C SER A 244 9.74 -12.64 -4.47
N GLN A 245 9.53 -11.84 -5.51
CA GLN A 245 8.24 -11.26 -5.84
C GLN A 245 7.96 -11.41 -7.34
N GLU A 246 6.78 -11.91 -7.66
CA GLU A 246 6.26 -12.03 -9.01
C GLU A 246 5.02 -11.15 -9.13
N ASP A 247 5.02 -10.23 -10.09
CA ASP A 247 3.86 -9.40 -10.38
C ASP A 247 3.39 -9.60 -11.81
N LYS A 248 2.08 -9.50 -12.00
CA LYS A 248 1.43 -9.60 -13.30
C LYS A 248 0.37 -8.53 -13.44
N ILE A 249 0.44 -7.85 -14.58
CA ILE A 249 -0.54 -6.86 -15.00
C ILE A 249 -1.28 -7.41 -16.22
N ASN A 250 -2.58 -7.59 -16.07
CA ASN A 250 -3.48 -7.98 -17.16
C ASN A 250 -4.47 -6.85 -17.46
N ASP A 251 -4.43 -6.32 -18.68
CA ASP A 251 -5.50 -5.59 -19.33
C ASP A 251 -6.23 -6.58 -20.26
N ASN A 252 -7.30 -7.17 -19.73
CA ASN A 252 -8.07 -8.27 -20.34
C ASN A 252 -8.95 -7.83 -21.53
N ASN A 253 -8.53 -6.84 -22.33
CA ASN A 253 -9.31 -6.21 -23.43
C ASN A 253 -10.66 -5.58 -22.99
N THR A 254 -10.99 -5.59 -21.69
CA THR A 254 -12.23 -5.08 -21.10
C THR A 254 -12.14 -3.60 -20.67
N LYS A 255 -11.04 -2.91 -21.00
CA LYS A 255 -10.67 -1.56 -20.48
C LYS A 255 -10.45 -1.52 -18.96
N LYS A 256 -10.42 -2.69 -18.30
CA LYS A 256 -10.17 -2.83 -16.87
C LYS A 256 -8.82 -3.52 -16.65
N PHE A 257 -8.13 -3.03 -15.63
CA PHE A 257 -6.84 -3.47 -15.15
C PHE A 257 -7.04 -4.50 -14.03
N GLU A 258 -6.20 -5.53 -14.07
CA GLU A 258 -6.04 -6.54 -13.04
C GLU A 258 -4.55 -6.61 -12.68
N PHE A 259 -4.26 -6.50 -11.38
CA PHE A 259 -2.92 -6.64 -10.83
C PHE A 259 -2.87 -7.85 -9.91
N ASN A 260 -1.87 -8.69 -10.12
CA ASN A 260 -1.56 -9.81 -9.25
C ASN A 260 -0.14 -9.63 -8.73
N SER A 261 0.07 -9.86 -7.44
CA SER A 261 1.39 -9.83 -6.80
C SER A 261 1.52 -11.02 -5.86
N ILE A 262 2.61 -11.75 -5.98
CA ILE A 262 2.94 -12.88 -5.12
C ILE A 262 4.32 -12.61 -4.52
N LEU A 263 4.40 -12.51 -3.20
CA LEU A 263 5.65 -12.36 -2.47
C LEU A 263 5.92 -13.58 -1.61
N ASN A 264 7.17 -14.05 -1.64
CA ASN A 264 7.67 -15.07 -0.75
C ASN A 264 9.00 -14.62 -0.15
N ALA A 265 9.12 -14.70 1.17
CA ALA A 265 10.32 -14.43 1.93
C ALA A 265 10.63 -15.62 2.84
N ASN A 266 11.88 -16.10 2.83
CA ASN A 266 12.30 -17.30 3.54
C ASN A 266 13.59 -17.08 4.34
N GLY A 267 13.74 -17.84 5.42
CA GLY A 267 14.91 -17.78 6.29
C GLY A 267 15.01 -16.42 7.00
N ILE A 268 13.85 -15.86 7.36
CA ILE A 268 13.75 -14.59 8.08
C ILE A 268 14.31 -14.81 9.50
N GLN A 269 15.09 -13.84 9.98
CA GLN A 269 15.57 -13.77 11.34
C GLN A 269 15.50 -12.30 11.72
N ILE A 270 14.71 -11.98 12.74
CA ILE A 270 14.58 -10.62 13.27
C ILE A 270 14.95 -10.69 14.75
N LYS A 271 15.87 -9.85 15.17
CA LYS A 271 16.32 -9.71 16.55
C LYS A 271 16.11 -8.27 17.00
N PHE A 272 15.58 -8.08 18.19
CA PHE A 272 15.49 -6.79 18.87
C PHE A 272 15.84 -6.98 20.34
N ASN A 273 16.77 -6.21 20.89
CA ASN A 273 17.21 -6.33 22.29
C ASN A 273 17.59 -7.76 22.69
N ASP A 274 18.34 -8.43 21.81
CA ASP A 274 18.71 -9.85 21.93
C ASP A 274 17.58 -10.89 21.84
N GLU A 275 16.32 -10.47 21.71
CA GLU A 275 15.17 -11.36 21.52
C GLU A 275 14.89 -11.62 20.04
N ARG A 276 14.70 -12.88 19.67
CA ARG A 276 14.38 -13.27 18.29
C ARG A 276 12.87 -13.34 18.10
N LEU A 277 12.35 -12.63 17.09
CA LEU A 277 10.97 -12.78 16.67
C LEU A 277 10.77 -14.14 15.97
N PRO A 278 9.64 -14.83 16.25
CA PRO A 278 9.36 -16.16 15.72
C PRO A 278 8.77 -16.08 14.30
N VAL A 279 9.57 -15.57 13.35
CA VAL A 279 9.21 -15.40 11.94
C VAL A 279 10.34 -15.96 11.08
N ASP A 280 10.10 -17.09 10.41
CA ASP A 280 11.06 -17.75 9.52
C ASP A 280 10.67 -17.64 8.05
N LYS A 281 9.37 -17.58 7.77
CA LYS A 281 8.82 -17.40 6.42
C LYS A 281 7.72 -16.37 6.45
N PHE A 282 7.59 -15.60 5.39
CA PHE A 282 6.49 -14.67 5.17
C PHE A 282 6.07 -14.73 3.71
N GLY A 283 4.77 -14.58 3.44
CA GLY A 283 4.29 -14.49 2.07
C GLY A 283 2.89 -13.89 1.97
N TYR A 284 2.52 -13.57 0.74
CA TYR A 284 1.17 -13.19 0.36
C TYR A 284 0.93 -13.41 -1.14
N SER A 285 -0.34 -13.50 -1.52
CA SER A 285 -0.82 -13.39 -2.89
C SER A 285 -1.96 -12.38 -2.92
N ILE A 286 -1.73 -11.23 -3.55
CA ILE A 286 -2.69 -10.13 -3.66
C ILE A 286 -3.17 -10.04 -5.11
N THR A 287 -4.47 -9.92 -5.30
CA THR A 287 -5.12 -9.62 -6.58
C THR A 287 -5.99 -8.39 -6.41
N LEU A 288 -5.81 -7.40 -7.28
CA LEU A 288 -6.66 -6.22 -7.41
C LEU A 288 -7.32 -6.22 -8.79
N GLU A 289 -8.64 -6.13 -8.82
CA GLU A 289 -9.43 -6.20 -10.05
C GLU A 289 -10.32 -4.96 -10.23
N ASN A 290 -10.89 -4.86 -11.43
CA ASN A 290 -11.91 -3.89 -11.82
C ASN A 290 -11.48 -2.42 -11.93
N ILE A 291 -10.19 -2.12 -11.92
CA ILE A 291 -9.76 -0.72 -12.01
C ILE A 291 -9.78 -0.22 -13.46
N GLY A 292 -10.48 0.87 -13.75
CA GLY A 292 -10.52 1.44 -15.09
C GLY A 292 -9.16 2.00 -15.52
N LYS A 293 -8.73 1.76 -16.77
CA LYS A 293 -7.49 2.33 -17.31
C LYS A 293 -7.43 3.86 -17.22
N SER A 294 -8.53 4.52 -17.52
CA SER A 294 -8.60 5.99 -17.45
C SER A 294 -8.36 6.52 -16.04
N PHE A 295 -8.78 5.76 -15.02
CA PHE A 295 -8.50 6.10 -13.63
C PHE A 295 -7.00 5.92 -13.33
N ILE A 296 -6.40 4.81 -13.76
CA ILE A 296 -4.95 4.60 -13.63
C ILE A 296 -4.15 5.70 -14.33
N ASP A 297 -4.47 6.04 -15.58
CA ASP A 297 -3.79 7.10 -16.33
C ASP A 297 -3.92 8.46 -15.62
N LYS A 298 -5.06 8.71 -14.97
CA LYS A 298 -5.28 9.91 -14.15
C LYS A 298 -4.40 9.90 -12.90
N VAL A 299 -4.31 8.77 -12.20
CA VAL A 299 -3.45 8.59 -11.02
C VAL A 299 -1.98 8.77 -11.38
N LEU A 300 -1.50 8.18 -12.48
CA LEU A 300 -0.11 8.32 -12.92
C LEU A 300 0.29 9.76 -13.29
N LYS A 301 -0.68 10.57 -13.72
CA LYS A 301 -0.47 11.99 -14.09
C LYS A 301 -0.68 12.95 -12.91
N ALA A 302 -1.14 12.46 -11.76
CA ALA A 302 -1.43 13.29 -10.60
C ALA A 302 -0.15 13.64 -9.84
N ASP A 303 -0.05 14.91 -9.43
CA ASP A 303 1.00 15.36 -8.52
C ASP A 303 0.46 15.36 -7.09
N PHE A 304 0.60 14.23 -6.39
CA PHE A 304 0.09 14.05 -5.03
C PHE A 304 0.68 15.02 -4.00
N THR A 305 1.79 15.71 -4.32
CA THR A 305 2.37 16.72 -3.43
C THR A 305 1.61 18.05 -3.45
N LYS A 306 0.73 18.25 -4.44
CA LYS A 306 -0.02 19.50 -4.66
C LYS A 306 -1.53 19.35 -4.54
N LEU A 307 -2.04 18.13 -4.34
CA LEU A 307 -3.47 17.90 -4.22
C LEU A 307 -3.99 18.43 -2.89
N SER A 308 -5.12 19.12 -2.94
CA SER A 308 -5.92 19.46 -1.76
C SER A 308 -6.66 18.23 -1.21
N ASP A 309 -7.11 18.29 0.04
CA ASP A 309 -7.91 17.22 0.66
C ASP A 309 -9.18 16.91 -0.14
N ASP A 310 -9.84 17.93 -0.70
CA ASP A 310 -11.02 17.77 -1.56
C ASP A 310 -10.73 16.97 -2.83
N GLU A 311 -9.56 17.19 -3.44
CA GLU A 311 -9.12 16.44 -4.62
C GLU A 311 -8.77 14.99 -4.26
N ILE A 312 -8.15 14.76 -3.10
CA ILE A 312 -7.86 13.42 -2.58
C ILE A 312 -9.17 12.65 -2.33
N ASN A 313 -10.15 13.30 -1.68
CA ASN A 313 -11.47 12.71 -1.45
C ASN A 313 -12.18 12.37 -2.76
N LYS A 314 -12.09 13.26 -3.76
CA LYS A 314 -12.62 12.99 -5.10
C LYS A 314 -11.93 11.79 -5.77
N PHE A 315 -10.62 11.65 -5.63
CA PHE A 315 -9.90 10.46 -6.11
C PHE A 315 -10.39 9.18 -5.43
N GLY A 316 -10.62 9.22 -4.11
CA GLY A 316 -11.18 8.12 -3.35
C GLY A 316 -12.57 7.72 -3.87
N LEU A 317 -13.46 8.68 -4.09
CA LEU A 317 -14.80 8.42 -4.64
C LEU A 317 -14.74 7.83 -6.06
N GLU A 318 -13.92 8.40 -6.94
CA GLU A 318 -13.72 7.89 -8.30
C GLU A 318 -13.16 6.47 -8.32
N PHE A 319 -12.29 6.12 -7.35
CA PHE A 319 -11.79 4.77 -7.15
C PHE A 319 -12.91 3.81 -6.74
N LEU A 320 -13.72 4.18 -5.74
CA LEU A 320 -14.84 3.35 -5.28
C LEU A 320 -15.88 3.14 -6.39
N ALA A 321 -16.13 4.16 -7.21
CA ALA A 321 -17.00 4.07 -8.40
C ALA A 321 -16.50 3.03 -9.42
N GLN A 322 -15.20 2.67 -9.41
CA GLN A 322 -14.68 1.58 -10.25
C GLN A 322 -15.17 0.18 -9.83
N ASN A 323 -15.82 0.06 -8.66
CA ASN A 323 -16.18 -1.21 -8.04
C ASN A 323 -14.98 -2.13 -7.85
N PRO A 324 -13.95 -1.66 -7.13
CA PRO A 324 -12.70 -2.39 -6.94
C PRO A 324 -12.96 -3.69 -6.17
N LYS A 325 -12.22 -4.73 -6.54
CA LYS A 325 -12.20 -6.00 -5.79
C LYS A 325 -10.76 -6.32 -5.41
N ILE A 326 -10.53 -6.59 -4.13
CA ILE A 326 -9.25 -7.03 -3.61
C ILE A 326 -9.39 -8.43 -3.04
N SER A 327 -8.47 -9.31 -3.43
CA SER A 327 -8.28 -10.63 -2.81
C SER A 327 -6.87 -10.70 -2.25
N ILE A 328 -6.74 -11.13 -1.01
CA ILE A 328 -5.49 -11.42 -0.32
C ILE A 328 -5.55 -12.88 0.08
N ASN A 329 -4.60 -13.69 -0.35
CA ASN A 329 -4.53 -15.10 0.00
C ASN A 329 -3.17 -15.40 0.62
N ASN A 330 -3.16 -16.31 1.59
CA ASN A 330 -1.95 -16.74 2.28
C ASN A 330 -1.11 -15.59 2.84
N PHE A 331 -1.75 -14.49 3.28
CA PHE A 331 -1.02 -13.41 3.93
C PHE A 331 -0.63 -13.87 5.32
N GLY A 332 0.66 -14.03 5.57
CA GLY A 332 1.12 -14.37 6.89
C GLY A 332 2.51 -14.97 6.96
N PHE A 333 2.79 -15.58 8.11
CA PHE A 333 4.13 -16.05 8.45
C PHE A 333 4.10 -17.38 9.19
N ASN A 334 5.25 -18.09 9.15
CA ASN A 334 5.48 -19.30 9.92
C ASN A 334 6.78 -19.17 10.75
N ASP A 335 6.85 -19.76 11.95
CA ASP A 335 8.12 -19.99 12.66
C ASP A 335 8.79 -21.32 12.28
N SER A 336 9.96 -21.55 12.90
CA SER A 336 10.76 -22.76 12.83
C SER A 336 10.02 -24.03 13.26
N ASP A 337 9.02 -23.91 14.12
CA ASP A 337 8.23 -25.02 14.65
C ASP A 337 7.02 -25.34 13.75
N GLY A 338 6.85 -24.59 12.65
CA GLY A 338 5.72 -24.73 11.73
C GLY A 338 4.43 -24.11 12.27
N LYS A 339 4.49 -23.27 13.31
CA LYS A 339 3.34 -22.49 13.79
C LYS A 339 3.08 -21.37 12.81
N THR A 340 1.81 -21.03 12.59
CA THR A 340 1.39 -20.19 11.47
C THR A 340 0.47 -19.06 11.91
N PHE A 341 0.63 -17.89 11.31
CA PHE A 341 -0.42 -16.89 11.11
C PHE A 341 -0.77 -16.90 9.61
N ASN A 342 -2.04 -17.02 9.25
CA ASN A 342 -2.49 -16.99 7.86
C ASN A 342 -3.86 -16.31 7.77
N LEU A 343 -3.94 -15.28 6.92
CA LEU A 343 -5.15 -14.57 6.55
C LEU A 343 -5.45 -14.75 5.07
N ASN A 344 -6.69 -15.14 4.79
CA ASN A 344 -7.33 -15.01 3.48
C ASN A 344 -8.46 -13.98 3.58
N LEU A 345 -8.55 -13.07 2.63
CA LEU A 345 -9.48 -11.96 2.62
C LEU A 345 -9.93 -11.67 1.19
N LYS A 346 -11.23 -11.45 1.00
CA LYS A 346 -11.80 -10.89 -0.21
C LYS A 346 -12.72 -9.75 0.18
N ALA A 347 -12.45 -8.57 -0.36
CA ALA A 347 -13.22 -7.37 -0.08
C ALA A 347 -13.44 -6.55 -1.35
N GLY A 348 -14.47 -5.73 -1.35
CA GLY A 348 -14.70 -4.80 -2.44
C GLY A 348 -16.13 -4.31 -2.52
N LEU A 349 -16.46 -3.73 -3.67
CA LEU A 349 -17.80 -3.23 -3.98
C LEU A 349 -18.39 -3.97 -5.18
N GLU A 350 -19.71 -4.10 -5.19
CA GLU A 350 -20.47 -4.64 -6.31
C GLU A 350 -21.65 -3.73 -6.66
N ASN A 351 -21.68 -3.28 -7.92
CA ASN A 351 -22.71 -2.42 -8.49
C ASN A 351 -22.93 -1.12 -7.69
N PHE A 352 -21.88 -0.60 -7.05
CA PHE A 352 -21.89 0.66 -6.33
C PHE A 352 -22.23 1.82 -7.26
N ASP A 353 -23.18 2.63 -6.81
CA ASP A 353 -23.62 3.87 -7.43
C ASP A 353 -23.04 5.03 -6.63
N GLU A 354 -22.15 5.81 -7.25
CA GLU A 354 -21.45 6.94 -6.61
C GLU A 354 -22.40 8.02 -6.10
N SER A 355 -23.64 8.09 -6.62
CA SER A 355 -24.67 9.00 -6.12
C SER A 355 -25.25 8.59 -4.75
N LYS A 356 -24.99 7.35 -4.31
CA LYS A 356 -25.52 6.75 -3.09
C LYS A 356 -24.42 6.44 -2.08
N LEU A 357 -23.55 7.42 -1.84
CA LEU A 357 -22.41 7.28 -0.93
C LEU A 357 -22.82 6.83 0.48
N LEU A 358 -23.94 7.34 1.00
CA LEU A 358 -24.47 6.96 2.31
C LEU A 358 -24.87 5.48 2.39
N ASP A 359 -25.16 4.85 1.25
CA ASP A 359 -25.58 3.45 1.16
C ASP A 359 -24.42 2.52 0.78
N ILE A 360 -23.16 2.98 0.80
CA ILE A 360 -22.00 2.21 0.30
C ILE A 360 -21.90 0.80 0.88
N LEU A 361 -22.28 0.63 2.15
CA LEU A 361 -22.30 -0.64 2.85
C LEU A 361 -23.22 -1.68 2.16
N ASN A 362 -24.33 -1.25 1.55
CA ASN A 362 -25.21 -2.14 0.78
C ASN A 362 -24.53 -2.75 -0.46
N TYR A 363 -23.48 -2.11 -0.96
CA TYR A 363 -22.73 -2.54 -2.15
C TYR A 363 -21.45 -3.29 -1.77
N ALA A 364 -21.03 -3.20 -0.51
CA ALA A 364 -19.81 -3.82 -0.02
C ALA A 364 -19.95 -5.34 0.10
N PHE A 365 -18.86 -6.05 -0.16
CA PHE A 365 -18.70 -7.43 0.24
C PHE A 365 -17.39 -7.59 0.99
N LEU A 366 -17.39 -8.52 1.93
CA LEU A 366 -16.23 -8.94 2.69
C LEU A 366 -16.41 -10.41 3.01
N ASN A 367 -15.38 -11.21 2.81
CA ASN A 367 -15.31 -12.56 3.34
C ASN A 367 -13.86 -12.96 3.53
N GLY A 368 -13.61 -13.88 4.45
CA GLY A 368 -12.27 -14.36 4.70
C GLY A 368 -12.20 -15.39 5.80
N ASP A 369 -10.98 -15.84 6.03
CA ASP A 369 -10.63 -16.74 7.11
C ASP A 369 -9.27 -16.36 7.69
N LEU A 370 -9.14 -16.61 8.99
CA LEU A 370 -7.93 -16.40 9.75
C LEU A 370 -7.59 -17.69 10.49
N LYS A 371 -6.33 -18.09 10.42
CA LYS A 371 -5.75 -19.15 11.23
C LYS A 371 -4.53 -18.62 11.96
N VAL A 372 -4.52 -18.73 13.28
CA VAL A 372 -3.41 -18.30 14.13
C VAL A 372 -3.05 -19.40 15.12
N SER A 373 -1.78 -19.81 15.17
CA SER A 373 -1.31 -20.74 16.19
C SER A 373 -1.43 -20.11 17.58
N LYS A 374 -1.83 -20.89 18.58
CA LYS A 374 -2.12 -20.39 19.94
C LYS A 374 -0.99 -19.56 20.55
N LYS A 375 0.27 -19.96 20.30
CA LYS A 375 1.50 -19.24 20.72
C LYS A 375 1.53 -17.77 20.26
N TYR A 376 0.98 -17.47 19.09
CA TYR A 376 1.01 -16.12 18.53
C TYR A 376 -0.21 -15.30 18.87
N PHE A 377 -1.28 -15.96 19.32
CA PHE A 377 -2.48 -15.26 19.74
C PHE A 377 -2.15 -14.25 20.85
N GLU A 378 -1.30 -14.65 21.79
CA GLU A 378 -0.84 -13.79 22.89
C GLU A 378 -0.09 -12.53 22.40
N LEU A 379 0.63 -12.59 21.27
CA LEU A 379 1.37 -11.44 20.73
C LEU A 379 0.49 -10.30 20.20
N PHE A 380 -0.74 -10.59 19.75
CA PHE A 380 -1.60 -9.58 19.12
C PHE A 380 -2.49 -8.84 20.12
N PHE A 381 -2.63 -9.34 21.34
CA PHE A 381 -3.58 -8.83 22.32
C PHE A 381 -2.93 -8.36 23.63
N ASP A 382 -1.60 -8.40 23.74
CA ASP A 382 -0.82 -8.21 24.98
C ASP A 382 -1.23 -6.96 25.82
N ASP A 383 -1.51 -5.82 25.17
CA ASP A 383 -1.90 -4.57 25.87
C ASP A 383 -3.36 -4.55 26.38
N LEU A 384 -4.25 -5.35 25.78
CA LEU A 384 -5.61 -5.61 26.29
C LEU A 384 -5.61 -6.72 27.36
N MET A 385 -4.48 -7.40 27.56
CA MET A 385 -4.34 -8.69 28.23
C MET A 385 -3.66 -8.65 29.61
N THR A 386 -3.72 -7.52 30.32
CA THR A 386 -3.43 -7.52 31.78
C THR A 386 -4.49 -8.28 32.63
N LYS A 387 -5.45 -8.96 31.97
CA LYS A 387 -6.41 -9.91 32.55
C LYS A 387 -6.40 -11.23 31.71
N GLU A 388 -5.34 -12.00 31.89
CA GLU A 388 -4.82 -13.07 30.99
C GLU A 388 -5.74 -14.23 30.55
N GLU A 389 -6.81 -14.60 31.28
CA GLU A 389 -7.63 -15.77 30.91
C GLU A 389 -9.06 -15.40 30.48
N MET A 390 -9.68 -14.44 31.16
CA MET A 390 -11.10 -14.12 30.94
C MET A 390 -11.40 -13.61 29.54
N PHE A 391 -10.50 -12.84 28.92
CA PHE A 391 -10.74 -12.27 27.60
C PHE A 391 -10.59 -13.30 26.48
N LYS A 392 -9.57 -14.15 26.56
CA LYS A 392 -9.37 -15.27 25.65
C LYS A 392 -10.53 -16.26 25.75
N ASP A 393 -10.90 -16.64 26.97
CA ASP A 393 -12.05 -17.50 27.21
C ASP A 393 -13.35 -16.86 26.73
N ALA A 394 -13.52 -15.54 26.91
CA ALA A 394 -14.67 -14.81 26.38
C ALA A 394 -14.71 -14.78 24.85
N ILE A 395 -13.58 -14.54 24.17
CA ILE A 395 -13.50 -14.57 22.71
C ILE A 395 -13.81 -15.97 22.16
N VAL A 396 -13.29 -17.03 22.79
CA VAL A 396 -13.59 -18.40 22.40
C VAL A 396 -15.05 -18.76 22.72
N ALA A 397 -15.54 -18.43 23.91
CA ALA A 397 -16.91 -18.69 24.35
C ALA A 397 -17.94 -17.91 23.53
N SER A 398 -17.60 -16.71 23.08
CA SER A 398 -18.43 -15.91 22.17
C SER A 398 -18.52 -16.50 20.76
N GLY A 399 -17.65 -17.47 20.44
CA GLY A 399 -17.61 -18.12 19.14
C GLY A 399 -16.91 -17.31 18.05
N ILE A 400 -16.24 -16.18 18.37
CA ILE A 400 -15.43 -15.42 17.41
C ILE A 400 -14.27 -16.28 16.91
N LEU A 401 -13.64 -17.03 17.81
CA LEU A 401 -12.57 -17.96 17.50
C LEU A 401 -13.00 -19.37 17.84
N LYS A 402 -12.83 -20.28 16.88
CA LYS A 402 -12.92 -21.71 17.12
C LYS A 402 -11.57 -22.19 17.65
N ASP A 403 -11.58 -22.78 18.83
CA ASP A 403 -10.42 -23.45 19.40
C ASP A 403 -10.22 -24.80 18.70
N GLU A 404 -9.13 -24.91 17.93
CA GLU A 404 -8.60 -26.18 17.46
C GLU A 404 -7.38 -26.57 18.29
N LYS A 405 -6.97 -27.84 18.20
CA LYS A 405 -5.88 -28.42 19.00
C LYS A 405 -4.67 -27.47 19.20
N ASP A 406 -4.12 -26.96 18.10
CA ASP A 406 -2.89 -26.14 18.10
C ASP A 406 -3.08 -24.71 17.55
N SER A 407 -4.31 -24.33 17.18
CA SER A 407 -4.63 -23.04 16.54
C SER A 407 -6.00 -22.51 16.90
N PHE A 408 -6.17 -21.21 16.80
CA PHE A 408 -7.47 -20.57 16.67
C PHE A 408 -7.77 -20.36 15.19
N VAL A 409 -9.01 -20.65 14.80
CA VAL A 409 -9.50 -20.42 13.44
C VAL A 409 -10.79 -19.60 13.49
N THR A 410 -11.01 -18.79 12.46
CA THR A 410 -12.25 -18.07 12.29
C THR A 410 -12.54 -17.81 10.82
N ASN A 411 -13.81 -17.86 10.44
CA ASN A 411 -14.30 -17.40 9.16
C ASN A 411 -15.21 -16.21 9.37
N PHE A 412 -15.22 -15.24 8.47
CA PHE A 412 -16.07 -14.06 8.56
C PHE A 412 -16.63 -13.68 7.21
N VAL A 413 -17.88 -13.22 7.18
CA VAL A 413 -18.59 -12.80 5.98
C VAL A 413 -19.44 -11.59 6.32
N TYR A 414 -19.40 -10.56 5.48
CA TYR A 414 -20.31 -9.43 5.60
C TYR A 414 -21.70 -9.79 5.06
N ASP A 415 -22.70 -9.73 5.95
CA ASP A 415 -24.11 -9.92 5.66
C ASP A 415 -24.75 -8.56 5.38
N LYS A 416 -24.93 -8.27 4.08
CA LYS A 416 -25.56 -7.04 3.59
C LYS A 416 -26.93 -6.77 4.20
N SER A 417 -27.71 -7.81 4.51
CA SER A 417 -29.07 -7.64 5.05
C SER A 417 -29.08 -7.15 6.49
N LYS A 418 -28.00 -7.44 7.22
CA LYS A 418 -27.82 -7.05 8.62
C LYS A 418 -26.86 -5.87 8.79
N LEU A 419 -26.20 -5.46 7.71
CA LEU A 419 -25.11 -4.49 7.70
C LEU A 419 -24.00 -4.85 8.70
N ASP A 420 -23.72 -6.15 8.85
CA ASP A 420 -22.84 -6.67 9.89
C ASP A 420 -21.88 -7.74 9.36
N ILE A 421 -20.79 -7.97 10.09
CA ILE A 421 -19.87 -9.08 9.83
C ILE A 421 -20.31 -10.26 10.69
N ILE A 422 -20.70 -11.34 10.02
CA ILE A 422 -21.03 -12.61 10.64
C ILE A 422 -19.79 -13.48 10.69
N VAL A 423 -19.36 -13.78 11.90
CA VAL A 423 -18.22 -14.62 12.23
C VAL A 423 -18.71 -16.04 12.52
N ASN A 424 -18.01 -17.04 12.00
CA ASN A 424 -18.28 -18.46 12.22
C ASN A 424 -19.74 -18.87 11.97
N ASP A 425 -20.38 -18.23 11.00
CA ASP A 425 -21.75 -18.45 10.50
C ASP A 425 -22.89 -17.95 11.41
N ASN A 426 -22.61 -17.62 12.68
CA ASN A 426 -23.67 -17.29 13.65
C ASN A 426 -23.34 -16.15 14.62
N VAL A 427 -22.10 -15.67 14.66
CA VAL A 427 -21.68 -14.63 15.61
C VAL A 427 -21.70 -13.26 14.95
N SER A 428 -22.55 -12.37 15.45
CA SER A 428 -22.62 -10.97 15.00
C SER A 428 -21.47 -10.17 15.60
N LEU A 429 -20.62 -9.56 14.76
CA LEU A 429 -19.50 -8.75 15.24
C LEU A 429 -20.00 -7.45 15.87
N MET A 430 -20.99 -6.77 15.27
CA MET A 430 -21.67 -5.66 15.93
C MET A 430 -22.30 -6.08 17.26
N GLY A 431 -23.02 -7.21 17.31
CA GLY A 431 -23.65 -7.71 18.54
C GLY A 431 -22.65 -7.92 19.69
N LEU A 432 -21.42 -8.32 19.38
CA LEU A 432 -20.35 -8.47 20.36
C LEU A 432 -19.80 -7.15 20.88
N PHE A 433 -19.51 -6.20 19.98
CA PHE A 433 -19.02 -4.86 20.39
C PHE A 433 -20.08 -4.07 21.15
N LEU A 434 -21.36 -4.36 20.89
CA LEU A 434 -22.51 -3.82 21.60
C LEU A 434 -22.85 -4.59 22.90
N GLY A 435 -22.14 -5.70 23.20
CA GLY A 435 -22.17 -6.39 24.49
C GLY A 435 -23.19 -7.52 24.66
N PHE A 436 -23.75 -8.11 23.59
CA PHE A 436 -24.81 -9.12 23.70
C PHE A 436 -24.49 -10.43 22.94
N PRO A 437 -24.43 -11.58 23.63
CA PRO A 437 -24.82 -12.83 23.01
C PRO A 437 -26.27 -12.66 22.52
N LEU A 438 -26.53 -12.89 21.22
CA LEU A 438 -27.87 -12.95 20.63
C LEU A 438 -28.82 -13.96 21.33
N SER A 439 -28.32 -14.75 22.30
CA SER A 439 -29.09 -15.65 23.15
C SER A 439 -29.34 -15.18 24.59
N SER A 440 -28.78 -14.05 25.05
CA SER A 440 -28.97 -13.57 26.45
C SER A 440 -29.98 -12.42 26.59
N LEU A 441 -30.76 -12.13 25.54
CA LEU A 441 -31.95 -11.28 25.65
C LEU A 441 -33.23 -12.12 25.81
N GLU A 442 -33.17 -13.27 26.48
CA GLU A 442 -34.35 -13.71 27.22
C GLU A 442 -34.54 -12.72 28.37
N VAL A 443 -35.49 -11.81 28.16
CA VAL A 443 -35.85 -10.76 29.09
C VAL A 443 -36.40 -11.41 30.36
N ASP A 444 -35.58 -11.49 31.40
CA ASP A 444 -36.15 -11.58 32.74
C ASP A 444 -36.58 -10.16 33.12
N GLU A 445 -37.81 -9.79 32.73
CA GLU A 445 -38.41 -8.51 33.11
C GLU A 445 -38.43 -8.37 34.64
N ASP A 446 -38.30 -9.46 35.42
CA ASP A 446 -38.30 -9.46 36.88
C ASP A 446 -36.95 -9.10 37.53
N ASP A 447 -35.92 -8.75 36.75
CA ASP A 447 -34.62 -8.26 37.24
C ASP A 447 -34.41 -6.75 36.98
N PHE A 448 -34.12 -6.01 38.06
CA PHE A 448 -33.86 -4.57 38.04
C PHE A 448 -32.52 -4.24 37.38
N GLU A 449 -31.48 -5.04 37.62
CA GLU A 449 -30.14 -4.77 37.06
C GLU A 449 -30.14 -5.00 35.55
N GLN A 450 -30.79 -6.08 35.10
CA GLN A 450 -30.97 -6.35 33.68
C GLN A 450 -31.81 -5.28 32.98
N SER A 451 -32.86 -4.78 33.64
CA SER A 451 -33.68 -3.67 33.12
C SER A 451 -32.90 -2.38 32.95
N ALA A 452 -31.97 -2.07 33.86
CA ALA A 452 -31.09 -0.90 33.77
C ALA A 452 -30.07 -1.05 32.62
N LEU A 453 -29.51 -2.25 32.46
CA LEU A 453 -28.62 -2.57 31.34
C LEU A 453 -29.34 -2.47 29.98
N ASN A 454 -30.59 -2.95 29.92
CA ASN A 454 -31.44 -2.85 28.73
C ASN A 454 -31.72 -1.38 28.37
N LEU A 455 -31.98 -0.51 29.36
CA LEU A 455 -32.13 0.92 29.12
C LEU A 455 -30.88 1.54 28.52
N LYS A 456 -29.71 1.25 29.09
CA LYS A 456 -28.43 1.74 28.57
C LYS A 456 -28.21 1.30 27.13
N THR A 457 -28.37 0.01 26.87
CA THR A 457 -28.23 -0.59 25.53
C THR A 457 -29.15 0.06 24.52
N LEU A 458 -30.42 0.23 24.88
CA LEU A 458 -31.42 0.86 24.04
C LEU A 458 -31.01 2.27 23.61
N VAL A 459 -30.48 3.09 24.53
CA VAL A 459 -29.99 4.45 24.23
C VAL A 459 -28.76 4.42 23.31
N TYR A 460 -27.80 3.53 23.59
CA TYR A 460 -26.58 3.39 22.77
C TYR A 460 -26.89 2.92 21.36
N ASP A 461 -27.72 1.88 21.21
CA ASP A 461 -28.14 1.31 19.93
C ASP A 461 -28.80 2.38 19.04
N ILE A 462 -29.75 3.13 19.60
CA ILE A 462 -30.44 4.21 18.86
C ILE A 462 -29.46 5.32 18.45
N THR A 463 -28.51 5.67 19.31
CA THR A 463 -27.49 6.70 19.03
C THR A 463 -26.48 6.22 17.97
N ALA A 464 -26.03 4.97 18.04
CA ALA A 464 -25.15 4.34 17.06
C ALA A 464 -25.84 4.20 15.70
N PHE A 465 -27.11 3.80 15.70
CA PHE A 465 -27.94 3.77 14.50
C PHE A 465 -28.03 5.16 13.86
N TYR A 466 -28.34 6.20 14.64
CA TYR A 466 -28.38 7.57 14.13
C TYR A 466 -27.03 8.04 13.59
N THR A 467 -25.94 7.71 14.26
CA THR A 467 -24.58 8.06 13.81
C THR A 467 -24.24 7.38 12.48
N SER A 468 -24.69 6.14 12.30
CA SER A 468 -24.48 5.36 11.07
C SER A 468 -25.39 5.80 9.91
N GLN A 469 -26.66 6.10 10.20
CA GLN A 469 -27.70 6.31 9.19
C GLN A 469 -28.05 7.78 8.95
N ALA A 470 -27.56 8.69 9.79
CA ALA A 470 -27.91 10.12 9.84
C ALA A 470 -29.43 10.40 9.96
N LYS A 471 -30.20 9.39 10.39
CA LYS A 471 -31.65 9.44 10.65
C LYS A 471 -32.05 8.32 11.60
N PHE A 472 -33.17 8.49 12.30
CA PHE A 472 -33.81 7.39 13.05
C PHE A 472 -34.71 6.55 12.14
N ALA A 473 -34.94 5.30 12.52
CA ALA A 473 -35.96 4.45 11.91
C ALA A 473 -37.37 4.82 12.40
N ASP A 474 -38.38 4.39 11.65
CA ASP A 474 -39.79 4.64 11.99
C ASP A 474 -40.24 3.87 13.23
N GLU A 475 -39.64 2.73 13.58
CA GLU A 475 -39.95 1.98 14.81
C GLU A 475 -38.66 1.81 15.63
N ILE A 476 -38.79 1.86 16.96
CA ILE A 476 -37.62 1.78 17.87
C ILE A 476 -36.97 0.40 17.79
N SER A 477 -37.78 -0.64 17.66
CA SER A 477 -37.36 -2.03 17.50
C SER A 477 -36.53 -2.32 16.25
N TYR A 478 -36.50 -1.43 15.24
CA TYR A 478 -35.57 -1.54 14.11
C TYR A 478 -34.16 -1.06 14.43
N MET A 479 -33.99 -0.27 15.49
CA MET A 479 -32.71 0.34 15.85
C MET A 479 -31.99 -0.41 16.96
N THR A 480 -32.66 -1.36 17.63
CA THR A 480 -32.15 -2.06 18.81
C THR A 480 -32.67 -3.50 18.86
N ASN A 481 -31.92 -4.39 19.50
CA ASN A 481 -32.40 -5.74 19.82
C ASN A 481 -33.09 -5.81 21.20
N VAL A 482 -33.11 -4.71 21.97
CA VAL A 482 -33.85 -4.65 23.23
C VAL A 482 -35.34 -4.73 22.95
N LYS A 483 -36.03 -5.67 23.61
CA LYS A 483 -37.48 -5.82 23.47
C LYS A 483 -38.18 -4.60 24.07
N VAL A 484 -38.96 -3.92 23.25
CA VAL A 484 -39.73 -2.74 23.63
C VAL A 484 -41.20 -2.92 23.26
N ASP A 485 -42.06 -2.24 24.03
CA ASP A 485 -43.49 -2.12 23.77
C ASP A 485 -43.73 -0.91 22.84
N GLU A 486 -43.85 -1.14 21.53
CA GLU A 486 -44.10 -0.07 20.55
C GLU A 486 -45.41 0.66 20.83
N ILE A 487 -45.37 2.00 20.76
CA ILE A 487 -46.51 2.89 21.00
C ILE A 487 -47.02 3.45 19.67
N SER A 488 -46.09 3.98 18.88
CA SER A 488 -46.32 4.63 17.60
C SER A 488 -45.01 4.72 16.83
N ASN A 489 -45.04 5.20 15.59
CA ASN A 489 -43.82 5.53 14.87
C ASN A 489 -42.94 6.43 15.76
N SER A 490 -41.71 6.00 15.98
CA SER A 490 -40.67 6.70 16.75
C SER A 490 -40.88 6.73 18.27
N GLN A 491 -41.77 5.91 18.85
CA GLN A 491 -41.96 5.84 20.31
C GLN A 491 -42.21 4.43 20.83
N ALA A 492 -41.52 4.07 21.91
CA ALA A 492 -41.71 2.78 22.57
C ALA A 492 -41.55 2.87 24.10
N PHE A 493 -42.06 1.87 24.82
CA PHE A 493 -41.80 1.68 26.24
C PHE A 493 -40.79 0.56 26.48
N LEU A 494 -39.88 0.77 27.43
CA LEU A 494 -39.14 -0.31 28.07
C LEU A 494 -39.87 -0.71 29.36
N LYS A 495 -40.15 -2.00 29.49
CA LYS A 495 -40.79 -2.57 30.68
C LYS A 495 -39.77 -2.96 31.74
N VAL A 496 -40.16 -2.75 33.00
CA VAL A 496 -39.44 -3.20 34.20
C VAL A 496 -40.45 -3.93 35.07
N LYS A 497 -40.25 -5.21 35.33
CA LYS A 497 -41.19 -6.13 36.01
C LYS A 497 -42.62 -6.04 35.47
N GLY A 498 -42.75 -6.01 34.15
CA GLY A 498 -44.02 -5.87 33.44
C GLY A 498 -44.65 -4.47 33.48
N LYS A 499 -44.02 -3.48 34.12
CA LYS A 499 -44.48 -2.08 34.20
C LYS A 499 -43.80 -1.20 33.18
N LYS A 500 -44.54 -0.31 32.53
CA LYS A 500 -44.04 0.62 31.50
C LYS A 500 -43.31 1.80 32.15
N CYS A 501 -42.11 1.54 32.65
CA CYS A 501 -41.35 2.53 33.42
C CYS A 501 -40.54 3.50 32.56
N ILE A 502 -40.12 3.17 31.34
CA ILE A 502 -39.37 4.14 30.53
C ILE A 502 -40.06 4.35 29.19
N LYS A 503 -40.17 5.61 28.79
CA LYS A 503 -40.62 6.02 27.47
C LYS A 503 -39.45 6.55 26.65
N ILE A 504 -39.27 5.98 25.46
CA ILE A 504 -38.26 6.36 24.47
C ILE A 504 -38.98 7.05 23.31
N SER A 505 -38.42 8.14 22.80
CA SER A 505 -39.00 8.90 21.70
C SER A 505 -37.91 9.49 20.81
N THR A 506 -38.01 9.33 19.49
CA THR A 506 -37.04 9.87 18.52
C THR A 506 -37.64 11.02 17.67
N LYS A 507 -38.40 11.92 18.32
CA LYS A 507 -39.16 13.00 17.66
C LYS A 507 -38.27 13.91 16.79
N ASP A 508 -38.88 14.41 15.71
CA ASP A 508 -38.33 15.45 14.83
C ASP A 508 -36.95 15.16 14.23
N SER A 509 -36.73 13.92 13.78
CA SER A 509 -35.63 13.49 12.88
C SER A 509 -34.19 13.69 13.39
N GLY A 510 -33.97 14.08 14.64
CA GLY A 510 -32.61 14.29 15.17
C GLY A 510 -32.45 14.33 16.68
N ILE A 511 -33.50 14.07 17.47
CA ILE A 511 -33.43 14.11 18.93
C ILE A 511 -33.91 12.77 19.52
N LEU A 512 -33.06 12.15 20.34
CA LEU A 512 -33.42 11.04 21.22
C LEU A 512 -33.88 11.60 22.57
N GLU A 513 -35.08 11.23 23.00
CA GLU A 513 -35.67 11.57 24.28
C GLU A 513 -35.87 10.30 25.11
N VAL A 514 -35.39 10.32 26.36
CA VAL A 514 -35.61 9.28 27.36
C VAL A 514 -36.34 9.91 28.54
N SER A 515 -37.52 9.40 28.87
CA SER A 515 -38.35 9.96 29.94
C SER A 515 -39.05 8.86 30.75
N LYS A 516 -39.63 9.27 31.89
CA LYS A 516 -40.48 8.38 32.68
C LYS A 516 -41.69 7.90 31.87
N GLY A 517 -42.01 6.62 32.01
CA GLY A 517 -43.09 5.95 31.30
C GLY A 517 -44.47 6.13 31.94
N ASP A 518 -45.48 5.46 31.39
CA ASP A 518 -46.88 5.64 31.79
C ASP A 518 -47.18 5.12 33.21
N ASP A 519 -46.38 4.18 33.72
CA ASP A 519 -46.53 3.63 35.08
C ASP A 519 -45.62 4.36 36.09
N GLU A 520 -45.28 5.64 35.87
CA GLU A 520 -44.27 6.37 36.67
C GLU A 520 -44.55 6.44 38.17
N ASP A 521 -45.83 6.38 38.58
CA ASP A 521 -46.24 6.41 39.97
C ASP A 521 -46.22 5.02 40.64
N ASP A 522 -45.96 3.94 39.89
CA ASP A 522 -45.85 2.58 40.44
C ASP A 522 -44.60 2.44 41.32
N GLU A 523 -44.70 1.67 42.40
CA GLU A 523 -43.59 1.46 43.34
C GLU A 523 -42.37 0.85 42.64
N ILE A 524 -42.59 -0.05 41.67
CA ILE A 524 -41.52 -0.68 40.88
C ILE A 524 -40.78 0.36 40.04
N CYS A 525 -41.50 1.23 39.33
CA CYS A 525 -40.88 2.26 38.51
C CYS A 525 -40.17 3.31 39.37
N ASN A 526 -40.75 3.68 40.50
CA ASN A 526 -40.12 4.60 41.44
C ASN A 526 -38.82 4.05 42.03
N ASP A 527 -38.74 2.74 42.31
CA ASP A 527 -37.50 2.11 42.71
C ASP A 527 -36.49 2.03 41.56
N PHE A 528 -36.95 1.81 40.33
CA PHE A 528 -36.10 1.76 39.14
C PHE A 528 -35.41 3.12 38.90
N TYR A 529 -36.16 4.21 39.02
CA TYR A 529 -35.64 5.57 38.84
C TYR A 529 -34.65 6.00 39.92
N LYS A 530 -34.49 5.24 41.02
CA LYS A 530 -33.47 5.51 42.03
C LYS A 530 -32.10 4.92 41.67
N LEU A 531 -32.03 4.00 40.71
CA LEU A 531 -30.77 3.48 40.19
C LEU A 531 -30.00 4.61 39.51
N ASP A 532 -28.70 4.70 39.78
CA ASP A 532 -27.86 5.78 39.26
C ASP A 532 -27.87 5.79 37.73
N GLU A 533 -27.78 4.63 37.09
CA GLU A 533 -27.82 4.49 35.63
C GLU A 533 -29.13 4.99 35.01
N ALA A 534 -30.28 4.61 35.58
CA ALA A 534 -31.59 5.02 35.07
C ALA A 534 -31.80 6.53 35.26
N LYS A 535 -31.39 7.05 36.42
CA LYS A 535 -31.48 8.46 36.76
C LYS A 535 -30.59 9.34 35.87
N GLU A 536 -29.37 8.89 35.59
CA GLU A 536 -28.43 9.60 34.71
C GLU A 536 -28.95 9.68 33.28
N LEU A 537 -29.39 8.55 32.70
CA LEU A 537 -29.90 8.50 31.33
C LEU A 537 -31.19 9.31 31.16
N ILE A 538 -32.13 9.24 32.12
CA ILE A 538 -33.32 10.10 32.07
C ILE A 538 -32.90 11.57 32.15
N LYS A 539 -31.97 11.94 33.05
CA LYS A 539 -31.54 13.33 33.19
C LYS A 539 -30.83 13.85 31.93
N GLU A 540 -30.00 13.04 31.30
CA GLU A 540 -29.23 13.41 30.11
C GLU A 540 -30.14 13.63 28.89
N TYR A 541 -31.18 12.81 28.73
CA TYR A 541 -32.04 12.79 27.54
C TYR A 541 -33.48 13.28 27.78
N ASP A 542 -33.83 13.81 28.95
CA ASP A 542 -35.13 14.45 29.22
C ASP A 542 -35.13 15.92 28.77
N LEU A 543 -35.83 16.20 27.68
CA LEU A 543 -36.01 17.55 27.13
C LEU A 543 -36.75 18.50 28.06
N ARG A 544 -37.53 18.00 29.05
CA ARG A 544 -38.23 18.85 30.03
C ARG A 544 -37.26 19.44 31.05
N SER A 545 -36.11 18.81 31.26
CA SER A 545 -35.08 19.27 32.20
C SER A 545 -34.19 20.38 31.65
N ASN A 546 -34.11 20.53 30.31
CA ASN A 546 -33.26 21.51 29.62
C ASN A 546 -33.97 22.81 29.22
N LEU A 547 -35.21 23.04 29.66
CA LEU A 547 -36.00 24.27 29.41
C LEU A 547 -36.10 25.22 30.63
N LEU A 548 -35.31 24.99 31.67
CA LEU A 548 -35.16 25.88 32.82
C LEU A 548 -33.70 26.33 32.96
N PHE A 549 -33.22 27.16 32.03
CA PHE A 549 -32.22 28.20 32.27
C PHE A 549 -32.34 29.32 31.23
#